data_AF-I9UWN9-F1
#
_entry.id   AF-I9UWN9-F1
#
_cell.length_a   1.000
_cell.length_b   1.000
_cell.length_c   1.000
_cell.angle_alpha   90.00
_cell.angle_beta   90.00
_cell.angle_gamma   90.00
#
_symmetry.space_group_name_H-M   'P 1'
#
loop_
_entity.id
_entity.type
_entity.pdbx_description
1 polymer ?
#
loop_
_entity_poly.entity_id
_entity_poly.type
_entity_poly.pdbx_seq_one_letter_code
_entity_poly.pdbx_strand_id
1 'polypeptide(L)'
;MKTRSFLLSTLAVFIFAGCSSEDAREGNIPGGELDGKAYLSLSLQSHTATSRAANVEEKPGSSGESKAKAVKVLLFDEDDVCLDVADFDGLTVGNSGGESGGTGTPEAVASDAKLVPEKTKKVFVVINPYTDGWDLTSETVKGKPWSAINTAIEAAIANIAANENFMMASAGEGAGIEGALTGVKVHKPTAYTSEAINQAKTDAQSDPAKISVDRLSAKVELAVKESFSTKPDGATFAFSGWELSVTNKSVKLYSERITYDNATIGAVYRRDKNYLSDEQPDVSNESTMEANMDAAFNYLKNIDSESEEMPAVAQSKGTSLYCLENTMEAKAQQLGFTTKVVVKAKYTPYGLNENSSYFSWKGNYYTLDQLKTEYLKHSDGSGLKVDLPIFLKKAGIMTQEQFDGDQDTKNSVVASLSEGATATQLNAKTGIIGRFCAVRYYHESVCYYDVLIRHDQNVTEKMALGRYGVVRNNWYHLELQSVSGPGTPWIPDPSDPDNPTPPGTDDDEADAYISVKITINPWTYWTQGVDLH
;
A
#
# COMPACT_ATOMS: atom_id res chain seq x y z
N MET A 1 49.84 9.49 69.95
CA MET A 1 48.89 10.55 69.56
C MET A 1 48.99 10.71 68.04
N LYS A 2 47.88 10.46 67.33
CA LYS A 2 47.60 10.68 65.89
C LYS A 2 48.56 10.10 64.84
N THR A 3 48.06 9.12 64.09
CA THR A 3 48.12 9.13 62.61
C THR A 3 46.92 8.34 62.08
N ARG A 4 46.14 9.00 61.22
CA ARG A 4 44.97 8.44 60.52
C ARG A 4 45.45 7.61 59.34
N SER A 5 44.85 6.44 59.10
CA SER A 5 45.03 5.66 57.87
C SER A 5 43.67 5.52 57.18
N PHE A 6 43.62 5.91 55.91
CA PHE A 6 42.50 5.78 55.00
C PHE A 6 42.38 4.33 54.53
N LEU A 7 41.19 3.73 54.65
CA LEU A 7 40.84 2.48 53.97
C LEU A 7 40.34 2.82 52.57
N LEU A 8 41.08 2.41 51.53
CA LEU A 8 40.57 2.20 50.18
C LEU A 8 40.32 0.68 50.01
N SER A 9 39.06 0.30 49.85
CA SER A 9 38.66 -1.04 49.44
C SER A 9 38.61 -1.11 47.91
N THR A 10 39.49 -1.91 47.33
CA THR A 10 39.50 -2.25 45.89
C THR A 10 38.30 -3.14 45.55
N LEU A 11 37.35 -2.58 44.79
CA LEU A 11 36.26 -3.31 44.14
C LEU A 11 36.80 -3.92 42.84
N ALA A 12 36.78 -5.25 42.73
CA ALA A 12 37.17 -5.97 41.53
C ALA A 12 36.08 -5.80 40.45
N VAL A 13 36.43 -5.15 39.35
CA VAL A 13 35.60 -5.00 38.15
C VAL A 13 35.80 -6.25 37.29
N PHE A 14 34.74 -7.04 37.07
CA PHE A 14 34.70 -8.02 36.00
C PHE A 14 34.25 -7.31 34.72
N ILE A 15 35.20 -7.02 33.83
CA ILE A 15 34.93 -6.56 32.47
C ILE A 15 34.65 -7.81 31.62
N PHE A 16 33.39 -8.05 31.25
CA PHE A 16 33.10 -8.92 30.11
C PHE A 16 33.27 -8.08 28.85
N ALA A 17 34.41 -8.25 28.18
CA ALA A 17 34.64 -7.71 26.86
C ALA A 17 33.76 -8.47 25.86
N GLY A 18 32.78 -7.76 25.27
CA GLY A 18 32.16 -8.18 24.03
C GLY A 18 33.20 -8.09 22.92
N CYS A 19 33.51 -9.23 22.31
CA CYS A 19 34.24 -9.28 21.06
C CYS A 19 33.32 -9.91 20.01
N SER A 20 32.85 -9.07 19.09
CA SER A 20 32.50 -9.51 17.75
C SER A 20 33.76 -10.03 17.07
N SER A 21 33.74 -11.28 16.62
CA SER A 21 34.64 -11.74 15.57
C SER A 21 33.89 -12.70 14.67
N GLU A 22 33.61 -12.22 13.46
CA GLU A 22 33.52 -13.04 12.26
C GLU A 22 34.71 -14.03 12.22
N ASP A 23 34.48 -15.24 11.73
CA ASP A 23 35.45 -16.32 11.51
C ASP A 23 36.06 -17.06 12.71
N ALA A 24 35.28 -17.31 13.77
CA ALA A 24 35.54 -18.47 14.63
C ALA A 24 35.01 -19.73 13.93
N ARG A 25 35.91 -20.55 13.36
CA ARG A 25 35.59 -21.88 12.81
C ARG A 25 34.65 -22.63 13.76
N GLU A 26 33.40 -22.84 13.33
CA GLU A 26 32.32 -23.50 14.09
C GLU A 26 32.64 -24.93 14.59
N GLY A 27 33.80 -25.49 14.23
CA GLY A 27 34.25 -26.82 14.68
C GLY A 27 34.99 -26.85 16.02
N ASN A 28 35.15 -25.70 16.72
CA ASN A 28 35.95 -25.62 17.95
C ASN A 28 35.30 -24.81 19.07
N ILE A 29 33.97 -24.85 19.18
CA ILE A 29 33.24 -24.26 20.31
C ILE A 29 33.56 -25.06 21.58
N PRO A 30 34.16 -24.46 22.64
CA PRO A 30 34.40 -25.13 23.91
C PRO A 30 33.10 -25.74 24.47
N GLY A 31 33.14 -26.96 24.99
CA GLY A 31 31.92 -27.70 25.40
C GLY A 31 31.02 -27.00 26.43
N GLY A 32 31.51 -26.00 27.17
CA GLY A 32 30.70 -25.16 28.06
C GLY A 32 29.84 -24.10 27.35
N GLU A 33 30.17 -23.73 26.11
CA GLU A 33 29.40 -22.77 25.30
C GLU A 33 28.22 -23.41 24.54
N LEU A 34 28.15 -24.76 24.53
CA LEU A 34 27.05 -25.53 23.95
C LEU A 34 25.96 -25.89 24.97
N ASP A 35 26.17 -25.61 26.26
CA ASP A 35 25.17 -25.88 27.28
C ASP A 35 23.95 -24.98 27.11
N GLY A 36 22.76 -25.60 27.08
CA GLY A 36 21.51 -24.91 26.76
C GLY A 36 21.37 -24.44 25.30
N LYS A 37 22.17 -24.97 24.37
CA LYS A 37 22.11 -24.67 22.92
C LYS A 37 21.68 -25.89 22.09
N ALA A 38 21.12 -25.63 20.92
CA ALA A 38 20.68 -26.63 19.94
C ALA A 38 20.86 -26.08 18.51
N TYR A 39 20.62 -26.91 17.49
CA TYR A 39 20.72 -26.52 16.08
C TYR A 39 19.35 -26.38 15.41
N LEU A 40 19.23 -25.39 14.53
CA LEU A 40 18.03 -25.12 13.72
C LEU A 40 18.43 -24.88 12.26
N SER A 41 17.66 -25.45 11.32
CA SER A 41 17.71 -25.11 9.90
C SER A 41 16.32 -24.60 9.47
N LEU A 42 16.29 -23.69 8.50
CA LEU A 42 15.07 -23.10 7.96
C LEU A 42 14.97 -23.35 6.46
N SER A 43 13.74 -23.43 5.95
CA SER A 43 13.43 -23.42 4.52
C SER A 43 12.36 -22.33 4.28
N LEU A 44 12.74 -21.27 3.56
CA LEU A 44 11.84 -20.13 3.32
C LEU A 44 10.98 -20.39 2.08
N GLN A 45 9.67 -20.24 2.25
CA GLN A 45 8.68 -20.56 1.24
C GLN A 45 7.77 -19.37 0.97
N SER A 46 7.39 -19.19 -0.29
CA SER A 46 6.28 -18.31 -0.66
C SER A 46 4.99 -18.87 -0.09
N HIS A 47 4.18 -18.00 0.53
CA HIS A 47 2.79 -18.31 0.83
C HIS A 47 1.98 -18.31 -0.48
N THR A 48 2.08 -19.35 -1.30
CA THR A 48 1.20 -19.50 -2.46
C THR A 48 -0.18 -19.91 -1.96
N ALA A 49 -1.14 -18.97 -2.01
CA ALA A 49 -2.55 -19.31 -1.98
C ALA A 49 -2.82 -20.27 -3.14
N THR A 50 -3.04 -21.55 -2.82
CA THR A 50 -3.37 -22.60 -3.78
C THR A 50 -4.76 -22.38 -4.38
N SER A 51 -4.94 -21.31 -5.14
CA SER A 51 -6.19 -21.07 -5.85
C SER A 51 -6.13 -21.83 -7.18
N ARG A 52 -6.56 -23.10 -7.13
CA ARG A 52 -7.00 -23.86 -8.33
C ARG A 52 -8.34 -23.33 -8.86
N ALA A 53 -8.54 -22.01 -8.86
CA ALA A 53 -9.72 -21.39 -9.44
C ALA A 53 -9.45 -21.14 -10.94
N ALA A 54 -10.42 -21.49 -11.80
CA ALA A 54 -10.26 -21.57 -13.25
C ALA A 54 -9.91 -20.23 -13.97
N ASN A 55 -9.71 -19.13 -13.24
CA ASN A 55 -9.44 -17.78 -13.76
C ASN A 55 -8.31 -17.03 -13.01
N VAL A 56 -7.52 -17.70 -12.17
CA VAL A 56 -6.37 -17.08 -11.50
C VAL A 56 -5.12 -17.36 -12.31
N GLU A 57 -4.51 -16.32 -12.88
CA GLU A 57 -3.19 -16.42 -13.51
C GLU A 57 -2.14 -16.17 -12.43
N GLU A 58 -1.31 -17.16 -12.11
CA GLU A 58 -0.11 -16.93 -11.30
C GLU A 58 0.81 -15.97 -12.07
N LYS A 59 0.99 -14.76 -11.53
CA LYS A 59 1.94 -13.79 -12.07
C LYS A 59 3.17 -13.72 -11.18
N PRO A 60 4.33 -14.22 -11.66
CA PRO A 60 5.55 -14.12 -10.88
C PRO A 60 5.93 -12.65 -10.69
N GLY A 61 6.32 -12.30 -9.47
CA GLY A 61 7.01 -11.05 -9.22
C GLY A 61 8.34 -10.99 -9.99
N SER A 62 8.96 -9.82 -10.02
CA SER A 62 10.32 -9.69 -10.56
C SER A 62 11.35 -10.35 -9.65
N SER A 63 12.56 -10.57 -10.16
CA SER A 63 13.70 -11.03 -9.36
C SER A 63 14.04 -10.06 -8.23
N GLY A 64 13.95 -8.75 -8.49
CA GLY A 64 14.14 -7.71 -7.49
C GLY A 64 13.05 -7.72 -6.41
N GLU A 65 11.81 -8.04 -6.77
CA GLU A 65 10.72 -8.21 -5.79
C GLU A 65 10.89 -9.44 -4.89
N SER A 66 11.77 -10.37 -5.26
CA SER A 66 11.93 -11.67 -4.59
C SER A 66 13.25 -11.81 -3.83
N LYS A 67 14.15 -10.83 -3.93
CA LYS A 67 15.51 -10.92 -3.37
C LYS A 67 15.48 -10.84 -1.84
N ALA A 68 16.02 -11.86 -1.18
CA ALA A 68 16.32 -11.86 0.26
C ALA A 68 17.81 -11.53 0.48
N LYS A 69 18.12 -10.32 0.95
CA LYS A 69 19.50 -9.87 1.22
C LYS A 69 19.88 -10.12 2.68
N ALA A 70 19.04 -9.66 3.59
CA ALA A 70 19.19 -9.86 5.03
C ALA A 70 18.00 -10.68 5.56
N VAL A 71 18.25 -11.71 6.36
CA VAL A 71 17.21 -12.57 6.93
C VAL A 71 17.43 -12.64 8.44
N LYS A 72 16.61 -11.92 9.20
CA LYS A 72 16.61 -11.96 10.66
C LYS A 72 15.57 -12.94 11.17
N VAL A 73 15.95 -13.76 12.13
CA VAL A 73 15.09 -14.78 12.74
C VAL A 73 15.01 -14.51 14.23
N LEU A 74 13.82 -14.11 14.68
CA LEU A 74 13.51 -13.96 16.09
C LEU A 74 13.15 -15.33 16.64
N LEU A 75 13.77 -15.71 17.76
CA LEU A 75 13.68 -17.05 18.34
C LEU A 75 12.87 -16.96 19.64
N PHE A 76 11.78 -17.71 19.76
CA PHE A 76 10.85 -17.62 20.89
C PHE A 76 10.75 -18.94 21.66
N ASP A 77 10.49 -18.85 22.97
CA ASP A 77 10.10 -20.01 23.78
C ASP A 77 8.63 -20.40 23.58
N GLU A 78 8.12 -21.29 24.44
CA GLU A 78 6.72 -21.75 24.39
C GLU A 78 5.70 -20.67 24.76
N ASP A 79 6.13 -19.68 25.55
CA ASP A 79 5.32 -18.58 26.09
C ASP A 79 5.39 -17.30 25.24
N ASP A 80 5.91 -17.42 24.01
CA ASP A 80 6.05 -16.32 23.05
C ASP A 80 6.97 -15.18 23.51
N VAL A 81 7.96 -15.50 24.37
CA VAL A 81 9.01 -14.58 24.78
C VAL A 81 10.24 -14.77 23.91
N CYS A 82 10.74 -13.67 23.34
CA CYS A 82 11.91 -13.70 22.47
C CYS A 82 13.16 -14.04 23.29
N LEU A 83 13.83 -15.13 22.94
CA LEU A 83 15.04 -15.63 23.57
C LEU A 83 16.30 -15.00 22.99
N ASP A 84 16.32 -14.80 21.67
CA ASP A 84 17.45 -14.25 20.92
C ASP A 84 17.07 -13.92 19.48
N VAL A 85 18.02 -13.37 18.71
CA VAL A 85 17.90 -13.18 17.26
C VAL A 85 19.08 -13.84 16.57
N ALA A 86 18.83 -14.52 15.45
CA ALA A 86 19.85 -15.11 14.60
C ALA A 86 19.69 -14.62 13.15
N ASP A 87 20.81 -14.30 12.51
CA ASP A 87 20.82 -13.95 11.08
C ASP A 87 20.91 -15.25 10.25
N PHE A 88 20.19 -15.34 9.15
CA PHE A 88 20.13 -16.47 8.20
C PHE A 88 20.32 -15.96 6.75
N ASP A 89 21.24 -15.02 6.57
CA ASP A 89 21.49 -14.38 5.28
C ASP A 89 21.89 -15.39 4.18
N GLY A 90 21.63 -15.03 2.93
CA GLY A 90 21.93 -15.87 1.76
C GLY A 90 20.85 -16.89 1.38
N LEU A 91 19.75 -16.97 2.15
CA LEU A 91 18.61 -17.82 1.79
C LEU A 91 17.83 -17.29 0.59
N THR A 92 17.21 -18.21 -0.14
CA THR A 92 16.25 -17.92 -1.21
C THR A 92 14.86 -18.31 -0.77
N VAL A 93 13.86 -17.48 -1.09
CA VAL A 93 12.45 -17.81 -0.89
C VAL A 93 11.96 -18.63 -2.08
N GLY A 94 11.59 -19.88 -1.87
CA GLY A 94 11.12 -20.78 -2.93
C GLY A 94 9.59 -20.94 -2.98
N ASN A 95 9.01 -21.41 -4.08
CA ASN A 95 7.56 -21.65 -4.14
C ASN A 95 7.17 -22.95 -3.42
N SER A 96 5.99 -22.96 -2.78
CA SER A 96 5.50 -24.15 -2.06
C SER A 96 4.87 -25.15 -3.05
N GLY A 97 5.50 -26.33 -3.20
CA GLY A 97 5.10 -27.38 -4.15
C GLY A 97 6.19 -27.68 -5.19
N GLY A 98 7.09 -28.59 -4.85
CA GLY A 98 8.26 -28.97 -5.65
C GLY A 98 7.98 -29.71 -6.96
N GLU A 99 7.17 -29.13 -7.86
CA GLU A 99 7.18 -29.52 -9.27
C GLU A 99 7.73 -28.38 -10.10
N SER A 100 8.96 -28.59 -10.60
CA SER A 100 9.60 -27.84 -11.67
C SER A 100 8.75 -27.94 -12.95
N GLY A 101 7.70 -27.11 -13.03
CA GLY A 101 6.82 -27.01 -14.20
C GLY A 101 7.22 -25.91 -15.19
N GLY A 102 8.15 -25.02 -14.84
CA GLY A 102 8.55 -23.92 -15.70
C GLY A 102 9.91 -23.33 -15.34
N THR A 103 10.64 -22.89 -16.36
CA THR A 103 11.93 -22.22 -16.24
C THR A 103 11.78 -20.91 -15.42
N GLY A 104 12.29 -20.86 -14.18
CA GLY A 104 12.44 -19.59 -13.43
C GLY A 104 11.87 -19.52 -12.00
N THR A 105 11.30 -20.60 -11.46
CA THR A 105 10.82 -20.61 -10.06
C THR A 105 11.87 -21.16 -9.09
N PRO A 106 12.28 -20.42 -8.04
CA PRO A 106 13.24 -20.90 -7.05
C PRO A 106 12.66 -22.05 -6.20
N GLU A 107 13.48 -23.05 -5.91
CA GLU A 107 13.18 -24.08 -4.91
C GLU A 107 13.52 -23.58 -3.51
N ALA A 108 12.71 -23.96 -2.53
CA ALA A 108 12.97 -23.63 -1.13
C ALA A 108 14.02 -24.61 -0.58
N VAL A 109 15.24 -24.13 -0.38
CA VAL A 109 16.36 -24.95 0.09
C VAL A 109 16.50 -24.82 1.61
N ALA A 110 16.93 -25.89 2.27
CA ALA A 110 17.31 -25.87 3.68
C ALA A 110 18.53 -24.98 3.90
N SER A 111 18.52 -24.18 4.95
CA SER A 111 19.70 -23.42 5.38
C SER A 111 20.77 -24.34 5.97
N ASP A 112 21.99 -23.83 6.07
CA ASP A 112 22.94 -24.39 7.04
C ASP A 112 22.35 -24.34 8.45
N ALA A 113 22.67 -25.37 9.25
CA ALA A 113 22.22 -25.46 10.62
C ALA A 113 22.92 -24.39 11.48
N LYS A 114 22.15 -23.53 12.14
CA LYS A 114 22.66 -22.49 13.04
C LYS A 114 22.42 -22.86 14.50
N LEU A 115 23.35 -22.45 15.35
CA LEU A 115 23.25 -22.64 16.79
C LEU A 115 22.26 -21.64 17.40
N VAL A 116 21.29 -22.12 18.17
CA VAL A 116 20.21 -21.36 18.79
C VAL A 116 20.01 -21.79 20.24
N PRO A 117 19.28 -21.02 21.09
CA PRO A 117 18.89 -21.50 22.42
C PRO A 117 18.06 -22.80 22.34
N GLU A 118 18.38 -23.78 23.17
CA GLU A 118 17.67 -25.08 23.25
C GLU A 118 16.17 -24.92 23.55
N LYS A 119 15.82 -23.85 24.26
CA LYS A 119 14.42 -23.52 24.60
C LYS A 119 13.62 -22.96 23.43
N THR A 120 14.23 -22.72 22.26
CA THR A 120 13.49 -22.21 21.10
C THR A 120 12.43 -23.21 20.67
N LYS A 121 11.17 -22.77 20.65
CA LYS A 121 10.00 -23.55 20.21
C LYS A 121 9.27 -22.90 19.05
N LYS A 122 9.41 -21.60 18.84
CA LYS A 122 8.77 -20.87 17.75
C LYS A 122 9.74 -19.85 17.14
N VAL A 123 9.49 -19.45 15.90
CA VAL A 123 10.27 -18.43 15.21
C VAL A 123 9.39 -17.42 14.47
N PHE A 124 9.93 -16.23 14.26
CA PHE A 124 9.42 -15.24 13.33
C PHE A 124 10.54 -14.75 12.42
N VAL A 125 10.34 -14.80 11.11
CA VAL A 125 11.33 -14.40 10.11
C VAL A 125 11.00 -13.01 9.60
N VAL A 126 12.03 -12.16 9.47
CA VAL A 126 11.96 -10.85 8.82
C VAL A 126 13.07 -10.76 7.78
N ILE A 127 12.69 -10.52 6.54
CA ILE A 127 13.60 -10.39 5.39
C ILE A 127 13.67 -8.91 5.00
N ASN A 128 14.88 -8.44 4.71
CA ASN A 128 15.18 -7.05 4.34
C ASN A 128 14.50 -6.04 5.28
N PRO A 129 14.74 -6.12 6.61
CA PRO A 129 14.08 -5.26 7.57
C PRO A 129 14.36 -3.78 7.27
N TYR A 130 13.30 -2.95 7.37
CA TYR A 130 13.46 -1.51 7.38
C TYR A 130 14.17 -1.07 8.67
N THR A 131 15.41 -0.61 8.54
CA THR A 131 16.34 -0.38 9.67
C THR A 131 15.86 0.66 10.68
N ASP A 132 15.16 1.70 10.21
CA ASP A 132 14.66 2.76 11.10
C ASP A 132 13.24 2.43 11.62
N GLY A 133 12.64 1.33 11.14
CA GLY A 133 11.30 0.91 11.50
C GLY A 133 11.25 0.11 12.80
N TRP A 134 11.88 -1.06 12.81
CA TRP A 134 11.98 -1.91 14.01
C TRP A 134 13.43 -2.19 14.36
N ASP A 135 13.79 -1.95 15.63
CA ASP A 135 15.05 -2.42 16.18
C ASP A 135 14.91 -3.90 16.56
N LEU A 136 15.36 -4.76 15.65
CA LEU A 136 15.34 -6.22 15.77
C LEU A 136 16.68 -6.78 16.28
N THR A 137 17.46 -5.98 17.03
CA THR A 137 18.67 -6.48 17.69
C THR A 137 18.34 -7.31 18.93
N SER A 138 19.18 -8.29 19.25
CA SER A 138 19.00 -9.15 20.42
C SER A 138 18.88 -8.32 21.73
N GLU A 139 19.68 -7.26 21.88
CA GLU A 139 19.64 -6.37 23.04
C GLU A 139 18.25 -5.73 23.23
N THR A 140 17.56 -5.41 22.14
CA THR A 140 16.26 -4.75 22.17
C THR A 140 15.09 -5.71 22.29
N VAL A 141 15.12 -6.87 21.61
CA VAL A 141 13.96 -7.77 21.57
C VAL A 141 13.99 -8.88 22.62
N LYS A 142 15.17 -9.26 23.13
CA LYS A 142 15.29 -10.36 24.10
C LYS A 142 14.53 -10.10 25.39
N GLY A 143 13.82 -11.11 25.87
CA GLY A 143 12.96 -11.06 27.05
C GLY A 143 11.63 -10.36 26.82
N LYS A 144 11.34 -9.85 25.62
CA LYS A 144 10.03 -9.24 25.31
C LYS A 144 9.06 -10.29 24.76
N PRO A 145 7.77 -10.20 25.11
CA PRO A 145 6.73 -10.99 24.47
C PRO A 145 6.53 -10.51 23.02
N TRP A 146 6.03 -11.40 22.15
CA TRP A 146 5.70 -11.08 20.75
C TRP A 146 4.85 -9.82 20.59
N SER A 147 3.84 -9.63 21.43
CA SER A 147 2.95 -8.47 21.39
C SER A 147 3.67 -7.13 21.61
N ALA A 148 4.79 -7.12 22.33
CA ALA A 148 5.60 -5.92 22.54
C ALA A 148 6.57 -5.63 21.38
N ILE A 149 6.84 -6.64 20.53
CA ILE A 149 7.69 -6.52 19.35
C ILE A 149 6.86 -6.16 18.12
N ASN A 150 5.69 -6.80 17.95
CA ASN A 150 4.79 -6.60 16.81
C ASN A 150 3.92 -5.36 16.98
N THR A 151 4.56 -4.20 17.05
CA THR A 151 3.89 -2.90 17.06
C THR A 151 3.76 -2.37 15.64
N ALA A 152 2.72 -1.57 15.41
CA ALA A 152 2.61 -0.81 14.17
C ALA A 152 3.59 0.37 14.18
N ILE A 153 4.25 0.61 13.06
CA ILE A 153 5.11 1.78 12.84
C ILE A 153 4.52 2.61 11.71
N GLU A 154 4.97 3.86 11.60
CA GLU A 154 4.79 4.65 10.39
C GLU A 154 5.93 4.36 9.42
N ALA A 155 5.59 4.20 8.14
CA ALA A 155 6.57 3.95 7.08
C ALA A 155 6.08 4.51 5.74
N ALA A 156 7.00 5.09 4.97
CA ALA A 156 6.77 5.32 3.56
C ALA A 156 6.92 4.01 2.79
N ILE A 157 6.10 3.80 1.75
CA ILE A 157 6.17 2.58 0.93
C ILE A 157 7.56 2.35 0.33
N ALA A 158 8.28 3.42 -0.02
CA ALA A 158 9.65 3.32 -0.55
C ALA A 158 10.64 2.62 0.41
N ASN A 159 10.38 2.65 1.72
CA ASN A 159 11.21 1.97 2.73
C ASN A 159 10.87 0.47 2.87
N ILE A 160 9.67 0.07 2.46
CA ILE A 160 9.15 -1.29 2.57
C ILE A 160 9.24 -2.05 1.23
N ALA A 161 9.11 -1.35 0.11
CA ALA A 161 9.04 -1.89 -1.24
C ALA A 161 10.08 -1.22 -2.16
N ALA A 162 11.35 -1.35 -1.81
CA ALA A 162 12.46 -0.91 -2.65
C ALA A 162 12.94 -2.04 -3.57
N ASN A 163 13.40 -1.69 -4.78
CA ASN A 163 13.95 -2.68 -5.72
C ASN A 163 15.05 -3.53 -5.06
N GLU A 164 14.95 -4.85 -5.19
CA GLU A 164 15.83 -5.85 -4.53
C GLU A 164 15.85 -5.82 -3.00
N ASN A 165 14.98 -5.05 -2.36
CA ASN A 165 14.95 -4.87 -0.92
C ASN A 165 13.52 -4.77 -0.40
N PHE A 166 12.63 -5.59 -0.96
CA PHE A 166 11.27 -5.73 -0.46
C PHE A 166 11.32 -6.37 0.92
N MET A 167 10.75 -5.69 1.91
CA MET A 167 10.61 -6.24 3.25
C MET A 167 9.56 -7.36 3.22
N MET A 168 9.90 -8.49 3.82
CA MET A 168 9.01 -9.64 3.95
C MET A 168 9.03 -10.12 5.38
N ALA A 169 7.98 -10.80 5.80
CA ALA A 169 7.90 -11.38 7.13
C ALA A 169 7.18 -12.72 7.09
N SER A 170 7.30 -13.50 8.16
CA SER A 170 6.50 -14.72 8.33
C SER A 170 5.02 -14.44 8.04
N ALA A 171 4.44 -15.19 7.10
CA ALA A 171 3.05 -15.02 6.65
C ALA A 171 2.04 -15.38 7.75
N GLY A 172 2.47 -16.28 8.64
CA GLY A 172 1.69 -16.89 9.73
C GLY A 172 0.67 -17.91 9.26
N GLU A 173 0.19 -18.72 10.20
CA GLU A 173 -0.81 -19.76 9.99
C GLU A 173 -1.96 -19.59 10.98
N GLY A 174 -3.20 -19.91 10.57
CA GLY A 174 -4.37 -19.77 11.46
C GLY A 174 -4.89 -18.33 11.58
N ALA A 175 -5.79 -18.11 12.54
CA ALA A 175 -6.48 -16.84 12.78
C ALA A 175 -5.93 -16.13 14.02
N GLY A 176 -6.01 -14.79 14.03
CA GLY A 176 -5.56 -13.98 15.17
C GLY A 176 -4.04 -13.85 15.31
N ILE A 177 -3.60 -13.20 16.40
CA ILE A 177 -2.19 -12.88 16.64
C ILE A 177 -1.32 -14.11 16.97
N GLU A 178 -1.94 -15.16 17.51
CA GLU A 178 -1.29 -16.45 17.83
C GLU A 178 -0.75 -17.14 16.58
N GLY A 179 -1.33 -16.82 15.42
CA GLY A 179 -0.90 -17.34 14.13
C GLY A 179 0.40 -16.74 13.59
N ALA A 180 0.98 -15.74 14.24
CA ALA A 180 2.18 -15.06 13.76
C ALA A 180 3.43 -15.94 13.78
N LEU A 181 3.64 -16.66 14.89
CA LEU A 181 4.86 -17.41 15.16
C LEU A 181 4.75 -18.84 14.63
N THR A 182 5.80 -19.32 13.95
CA THR A 182 5.83 -20.69 13.42
C THR A 182 6.51 -21.62 14.41
N GLY A 183 5.85 -22.73 14.77
CA GLY A 183 6.44 -23.76 15.62
C GLY A 183 7.64 -24.43 14.97
N VAL A 184 8.71 -24.66 15.73
CA VAL A 184 9.96 -25.28 15.26
C VAL A 184 10.46 -26.36 16.19
N LYS A 185 11.25 -27.27 15.63
CA LYS A 185 12.02 -28.27 16.36
C LYS A 185 13.50 -27.90 16.27
N VAL A 186 14.17 -27.92 17.41
CA VAL A 186 15.62 -27.74 17.51
C VAL A 186 16.31 -29.06 17.86
N HIS A 187 17.54 -29.23 17.37
CA HIS A 187 18.28 -30.49 17.45
C HIS A 187 19.48 -30.34 18.38
N LYS A 188 19.39 -30.92 19.57
CA LYS A 188 20.46 -30.85 20.57
C LYS A 188 21.50 -31.96 20.33
N PRO A 189 22.81 -31.66 20.38
CA PRO A 189 23.84 -32.70 20.42
C PRO A 189 23.65 -33.63 21.63
N THR A 190 23.75 -34.94 21.42
CA THR A 190 23.65 -35.93 22.51
C THR A 190 24.88 -35.94 23.42
N ALA A 191 26.01 -35.43 22.92
CA ALA A 191 27.26 -35.23 23.64
C ALA A 191 28.05 -34.07 23.01
N TYR A 192 29.07 -33.59 23.71
CA TYR A 192 29.99 -32.55 23.22
C TYR A 192 31.19 -33.15 22.48
N THR A 193 30.93 -34.09 21.56
CA THR A 193 31.93 -34.62 20.62
C THR A 193 31.64 -34.10 19.21
N SER A 194 32.67 -34.04 18.37
CA SER A 194 32.53 -33.59 16.98
C SER A 194 31.49 -34.41 16.21
N GLU A 195 31.40 -35.71 16.47
CA GLU A 195 30.43 -36.61 15.84
C GLU A 195 29.00 -36.27 16.25
N ALA A 196 28.74 -36.07 17.55
CA ALA A 196 27.40 -35.75 18.04
C ALA A 196 26.92 -34.35 17.62
N ILE A 197 27.85 -33.39 17.54
CA ILE A 197 27.58 -32.05 17.01
C ILE A 197 27.26 -32.11 15.52
N ASN A 198 28.07 -32.81 14.72
CA ASN A 198 27.84 -32.97 13.29
C ASN A 198 26.51 -33.69 13.02
N GLN A 199 26.18 -34.72 13.81
CA GLN A 199 24.88 -35.39 13.70
C GLN A 199 23.73 -34.44 13.97
N ALA A 200 23.78 -33.62 15.02
CA ALA A 200 22.73 -32.64 15.31
C ALA A 200 22.57 -31.59 14.20
N LYS A 201 23.67 -31.14 13.58
CA LYS A 201 23.63 -30.26 12.39
C LYS A 201 22.96 -30.95 11.21
N THR A 202 23.35 -32.19 10.90
CA THR A 202 22.75 -32.99 9.84
C THR A 202 21.26 -33.24 10.09
N ASP A 203 20.88 -33.58 11.31
CA ASP A 203 19.49 -33.80 11.69
C ASP A 203 18.65 -32.53 11.46
N ALA A 204 19.16 -31.36 11.88
CA ALA A 204 18.50 -30.08 11.64
C ALA A 204 18.34 -29.76 10.14
N GLN A 205 19.38 -29.98 9.32
CA GLN A 205 19.30 -29.77 7.87
C GLN A 205 18.37 -30.76 7.16
N SER A 206 18.21 -31.98 7.70
CA SER A 206 17.31 -32.99 7.17
C SER A 206 15.84 -32.77 7.56
N ASP A 207 15.60 -31.97 8.59
CA ASP A 207 14.28 -31.62 9.16
C ASP A 207 14.14 -30.09 9.30
N PRO A 208 14.30 -29.31 8.21
CA PRO A 208 14.29 -27.86 8.29
C PRO A 208 12.88 -27.34 8.59
N ALA A 209 12.78 -26.32 9.44
CA ALA A 209 11.52 -25.65 9.68
C ALA A 209 11.09 -24.86 8.43
N LYS A 210 9.93 -25.21 7.88
CA LYS A 210 9.36 -24.56 6.70
C LYS A 210 8.63 -23.30 7.13
N ILE A 211 9.10 -22.14 6.66
CA ILE A 211 8.52 -20.85 7.03
C ILE A 211 7.95 -20.20 5.78
N SER A 212 6.62 -20.03 5.76
CA SER A 212 5.97 -19.21 4.74
C SER A 212 6.22 -17.74 5.01
N VAL A 213 6.56 -16.95 3.98
CA VAL A 213 6.77 -15.50 4.08
C VAL A 213 5.91 -14.75 3.08
N ASP A 214 5.49 -13.55 3.49
CA ASP A 214 4.73 -12.59 2.70
C ASP A 214 5.51 -11.27 2.59
N ARG A 215 5.49 -10.64 1.42
CA ARG A 215 5.87 -9.22 1.30
C ARG A 215 4.95 -8.36 2.16
N LEU A 216 5.49 -7.30 2.76
CA LEU A 216 4.71 -6.35 3.57
C LEU A 216 3.98 -5.29 2.74
N SER A 217 4.08 -5.35 1.42
CA SER A 217 3.41 -4.46 0.48
C SER A 217 2.39 -5.21 -0.38
N ALA A 218 1.43 -4.47 -0.92
CA ALA A 218 0.59 -4.90 -2.03
C ALA A 218 1.13 -4.33 -3.35
N LYS A 219 0.93 -5.05 -4.45
CA LYS A 219 1.27 -4.61 -5.81
C LYS A 219 0.00 -4.24 -6.57
N VAL A 220 -0.01 -3.07 -7.21
CA VAL A 220 -1.14 -2.60 -8.01
C VAL A 220 -0.64 -2.30 -9.43
N GLU A 221 -1.36 -2.79 -10.43
CA GLU A 221 -1.10 -2.51 -11.84
C GLU A 221 -2.40 -2.12 -12.52
N LEU A 222 -2.34 -1.10 -13.38
CA LEU A 222 -3.47 -0.68 -14.19
C LEU A 222 -3.21 -0.91 -15.68
N ALA A 223 -4.19 -1.51 -16.36
CA ALA A 223 -4.23 -1.70 -17.79
C ALA A 223 -5.47 -1.07 -18.41
N VAL A 224 -5.43 -0.85 -19.72
CA VAL A 224 -6.59 -0.44 -20.51
C VAL A 224 -6.86 -1.56 -21.50
N LYS A 225 -8.08 -2.09 -21.49
CA LYS A 225 -8.51 -3.13 -22.41
C LYS A 225 -8.26 -2.71 -23.86
N GLU A 226 -7.77 -3.62 -24.69
CA GLU A 226 -7.51 -3.32 -26.11
C GLU A 226 -8.79 -2.87 -26.85
N SER A 227 -9.90 -3.58 -26.62
CA SER A 227 -11.24 -3.22 -27.11
C SER A 227 -12.01 -2.39 -26.08
N PHE A 228 -11.47 -1.23 -25.71
CA PHE A 228 -12.12 -0.29 -24.79
C PHE A 228 -13.35 0.35 -25.45
N SER A 229 -14.46 0.46 -24.73
CA SER A 229 -15.67 1.11 -25.25
C SER A 229 -15.95 2.45 -24.58
N THR A 230 -16.28 3.45 -25.39
CA THR A 230 -16.61 4.81 -24.93
C THR A 230 -18.06 5.10 -25.26
N LYS A 231 -18.82 5.48 -24.24
CA LYS A 231 -20.22 5.89 -24.37
C LYS A 231 -20.41 7.33 -23.88
N PRO A 232 -21.42 8.05 -24.41
CA PRO A 232 -22.28 7.65 -25.54
C PRO A 232 -21.52 7.60 -26.87
N ASP A 233 -22.11 6.97 -27.89
CA ASP A 233 -21.49 6.81 -29.21
C ASP A 233 -21.03 8.16 -29.78
N GLY A 234 -19.81 8.19 -30.30
CA GLY A 234 -19.18 9.40 -30.84
C GLY A 234 -18.47 10.28 -29.81
N ALA A 235 -18.52 9.95 -28.52
CA ALA A 235 -17.57 10.47 -27.53
C ALA A 235 -16.22 9.76 -27.64
N THR A 236 -15.15 10.41 -27.18
CA THR A 236 -13.79 9.88 -27.23
C THR A 236 -13.16 9.81 -25.86
N PHE A 237 -12.25 8.85 -25.67
CA PHE A 237 -11.51 8.63 -24.44
C PHE A 237 -10.06 8.30 -24.75
N ALA A 238 -9.14 9.00 -24.11
CA ALA A 238 -7.71 8.74 -24.18
C ALA A 238 -7.11 8.70 -22.77
N PHE A 239 -6.65 7.52 -22.37
CA PHE A 239 -5.90 7.33 -21.12
C PHE A 239 -4.64 8.21 -21.11
N SER A 240 -4.40 8.93 -20.00
CA SER A 240 -3.27 9.86 -19.87
C SER A 240 -2.35 9.55 -18.69
N GLY A 241 -2.82 8.82 -17.69
CA GLY A 241 -2.01 8.39 -16.56
C GLY A 241 -2.86 7.85 -15.42
N TRP A 242 -2.21 7.28 -14.41
CA TRP A 242 -2.86 6.90 -13.16
C TRP A 242 -1.93 7.11 -11.96
N GLU A 243 -2.48 7.07 -10.75
CA GLU A 243 -1.73 7.09 -9.49
C GLU A 243 -2.59 6.52 -8.35
N LEU A 244 -1.96 6.06 -7.25
CA LEU A 244 -2.66 5.61 -6.04
C LEU A 244 -3.03 6.79 -5.13
N SER A 245 -4.18 6.70 -4.47
CA SER A 245 -4.62 7.63 -3.43
C SER A 245 -5.19 6.85 -2.24
N VAL A 246 -5.27 7.49 -1.08
CA VAL A 246 -5.69 6.90 0.20
C VAL A 246 -4.81 5.70 0.59
N THR A 247 -3.48 5.85 0.44
CA THR A 247 -2.55 4.78 0.81
C THR A 247 -2.16 4.90 2.29
N ASN A 248 -2.16 3.77 3.00
CA ASN A 248 -1.84 3.72 4.44
C ASN A 248 -0.40 4.19 4.71
N LYS A 249 -0.19 4.85 5.86
CA LYS A 249 1.12 5.26 6.37
C LYS A 249 1.69 4.32 7.41
N SER A 250 0.96 3.28 7.80
CA SER A 250 1.36 2.39 8.87
C SER A 250 1.45 0.92 8.45
N VAL A 251 2.31 0.17 9.13
CA VAL A 251 2.54 -1.26 8.86
C VAL A 251 2.93 -1.98 10.15
N LYS A 252 2.53 -3.25 10.27
CA LYS A 252 2.95 -4.19 11.32
C LYS A 252 3.83 -5.30 10.72
N LEU A 253 4.76 -5.85 11.49
CA LEU A 253 5.51 -7.06 11.08
C LEU A 253 4.53 -8.18 10.73
N TYR A 254 3.51 -8.36 11.56
CA TYR A 254 2.38 -9.26 11.30
C TYR A 254 1.06 -8.56 11.59
N SER A 255 0.17 -8.55 10.61
CA SER A 255 -1.24 -8.16 10.81
C SER A 255 -2.09 -9.42 10.92
N GLU A 256 -2.93 -9.45 11.96
CA GLU A 256 -3.77 -10.60 12.31
C GLU A 256 -4.62 -11.03 11.12
N ARG A 257 -4.67 -12.34 10.84
CA ARG A 257 -5.51 -12.87 9.76
C ARG A 257 -6.98 -12.89 10.20
N ILE A 258 -7.84 -12.37 9.33
CA ILE A 258 -9.27 -12.24 9.53
C ILE A 258 -10.01 -13.17 8.57
N THR A 259 -10.94 -13.95 9.10
CA THR A 259 -11.88 -14.77 8.33
C THR A 259 -13.12 -13.97 8.01
N TYR A 260 -13.68 -14.17 6.81
CA TYR A 260 -14.90 -13.51 6.37
C TYR A 260 -15.74 -14.47 5.52
N ASP A 261 -17.04 -14.19 5.46
CA ASP A 261 -18.00 -15.03 4.73
C ASP A 261 -17.79 -14.91 3.22
N ASN A 262 -18.01 -16.02 2.50
CA ASN A 262 -17.85 -16.13 1.05
C ASN A 262 -16.43 -15.84 0.53
N ALA A 263 -15.42 -15.93 1.40
CA ALA A 263 -14.02 -15.82 0.99
C ALA A 263 -13.68 -16.83 -0.11
N THR A 264 -13.05 -16.33 -1.17
CA THR A 264 -12.40 -17.16 -2.19
C THR A 264 -11.40 -18.08 -1.51
N ILE A 265 -11.34 -19.35 -1.92
CA ILE A 265 -10.40 -20.33 -1.36
C ILE A 265 -8.97 -19.78 -1.47
N GLY A 266 -8.31 -19.62 -0.33
CA GLY A 266 -6.95 -19.10 -0.23
C GLY A 266 -6.84 -17.58 -0.15
N ALA A 267 -7.95 -16.83 -0.25
CA ALA A 267 -7.95 -15.40 0.03
C ALA A 267 -7.74 -15.15 1.52
N VAL A 268 -6.96 -14.11 1.81
CA VAL A 268 -6.58 -13.73 3.17
C VAL A 268 -6.98 -12.28 3.35
N TYR A 269 -7.69 -11.99 4.43
CA TYR A 269 -7.89 -10.63 4.91
C TYR A 269 -7.10 -10.42 6.19
N ARG A 270 -6.79 -9.17 6.52
CA ARG A 270 -5.94 -8.83 7.66
C ARG A 270 -6.51 -7.67 8.45
N ARG A 271 -6.07 -7.53 9.69
CA ARG A 271 -6.33 -6.37 10.56
C ARG A 271 -5.08 -5.51 10.68
N ASP A 272 -5.05 -4.42 9.92
CA ASP A 272 -3.98 -3.43 9.99
C ASP A 272 -4.08 -2.54 11.27
N LYS A 273 -3.52 -1.32 11.25
CA LYS A 273 -3.60 -0.37 12.38
C LYS A 273 -4.93 0.39 12.42
N ASN A 274 -5.53 0.66 11.26
CA ASN A 274 -6.67 1.55 11.07
C ASN A 274 -7.84 0.70 10.58
N TYR A 275 -8.21 -0.34 11.33
CA TYR A 275 -9.11 -1.37 10.84
C TYR A 275 -10.53 -1.14 11.32
N LEU A 276 -10.69 -0.93 12.63
CA LEU A 276 -11.97 -0.64 13.24
C LEU A 276 -12.41 0.80 12.95
N SER A 277 -13.72 1.03 12.94
CA SER A 277 -14.32 2.34 12.71
C SER A 277 -13.89 3.39 13.74
N ASP A 278 -13.55 2.99 14.97
CA ASP A 278 -13.00 3.88 16.02
C ASP A 278 -11.47 4.04 15.95
N GLU A 279 -10.79 3.23 15.14
CA GLU A 279 -9.36 3.36 14.79
C GLU A 279 -9.16 4.23 13.52
N GLN A 280 -10.24 4.55 12.79
CA GLN A 280 -10.21 5.46 11.65
C GLN A 280 -10.02 6.92 12.09
N PRO A 281 -9.49 7.80 11.21
CA PRO A 281 -9.44 9.23 11.45
C PRO A 281 -10.80 9.82 11.85
N ASP A 282 -10.82 10.71 12.84
CA ASP A 282 -12.02 11.46 13.19
C ASP A 282 -12.32 12.51 12.11
N VAL A 283 -13.41 12.29 11.38
CA VAL A 283 -13.89 13.15 10.28
C VAL A 283 -15.14 13.96 10.67
N SER A 284 -15.48 14.02 11.96
CA SER A 284 -16.70 14.70 12.43
C SER A 284 -16.61 16.23 12.43
N ASN A 285 -15.40 16.79 12.36
CA ASN A 285 -15.15 18.24 12.38
C ASN A 285 -14.33 18.67 11.16
N GLU A 286 -14.96 19.43 10.27
CA GLU A 286 -14.38 19.95 9.02
C GLU A 286 -13.01 20.63 9.23
N SER A 287 -12.81 21.35 10.33
CA SER A 287 -11.56 22.09 10.60
C SER A 287 -10.35 21.21 10.95
N THR A 288 -10.58 19.97 11.40
CA THR A 288 -9.53 19.04 11.83
C THR A 288 -9.50 17.76 10.99
N MET A 289 -10.56 17.51 10.22
CA MET A 289 -10.77 16.31 9.39
C MET A 289 -9.59 16.02 8.47
N GLU A 290 -9.19 17.00 7.64
CA GLU A 290 -8.10 16.81 6.68
C GLU A 290 -6.78 16.44 7.38
N ALA A 291 -6.44 17.14 8.47
CA ALA A 291 -5.23 16.86 9.24
C ALA A 291 -5.25 15.47 9.91
N ASN A 292 -6.40 15.05 10.43
CA ASN A 292 -6.57 13.71 11.00
C ASN A 292 -6.42 12.63 9.92
N MET A 293 -7.01 12.85 8.75
CA MET A 293 -6.92 11.95 7.60
C MET A 293 -5.47 11.85 7.10
N ASP A 294 -4.80 12.97 6.94
CA ASP A 294 -3.38 13.05 6.54
C ASP A 294 -2.44 12.36 7.53
N ALA A 295 -2.79 12.30 8.81
CA ALA A 295 -1.97 11.58 9.79
C ALA A 295 -1.93 10.06 9.50
N ALA A 296 -3.02 9.50 8.95
CA ALA A 296 -3.14 8.06 8.72
C ALA A 296 -2.86 7.63 7.27
N PHE A 297 -3.19 8.47 6.29
CA PHE A 297 -3.13 8.10 4.87
C PHE A 297 -2.45 9.18 4.01
N ASN A 298 -2.04 8.81 2.80
CA ASN A 298 -1.60 9.74 1.75
C ASN A 298 -2.72 9.93 0.73
N TYR A 299 -3.02 11.19 0.40
CA TYR A 299 -4.04 11.57 -0.58
C TYR A 299 -3.43 12.30 -1.78
N LEU A 300 -3.99 12.10 -2.97
CA LEU A 300 -3.81 13.00 -4.09
C LEU A 300 -4.72 14.21 -3.90
N LYS A 301 -4.13 15.37 -3.63
CA LYS A 301 -4.86 16.56 -3.22
C LYS A 301 -5.16 17.51 -4.38
N ASN A 302 -6.31 18.17 -4.31
CA ASN A 302 -6.57 19.29 -5.19
C ASN A 302 -5.69 20.49 -4.84
N ILE A 303 -5.55 21.40 -5.80
CA ILE A 303 -4.93 22.71 -5.57
C ILE A 303 -6.01 23.75 -5.32
N ASP A 304 -5.70 24.74 -4.48
CA ASP A 304 -6.60 25.85 -4.14
C ASP A 304 -6.19 27.17 -4.78
N SER A 305 -4.99 27.22 -5.36
CA SER A 305 -4.47 28.43 -6.00
C SER A 305 -3.60 28.14 -7.22
N GLU A 306 -3.48 29.14 -8.09
CA GLU A 306 -2.64 29.08 -9.29
C GLU A 306 -1.14 28.91 -8.98
N SER A 307 -0.70 29.28 -7.76
CA SER A 307 0.69 29.11 -7.31
C SER A 307 1.05 27.69 -6.90
N GLU A 308 0.07 26.84 -6.62
CA GLU A 308 0.32 25.47 -6.17
C GLU A 308 0.61 24.53 -7.34
N GLU A 309 1.48 23.55 -7.10
CA GLU A 309 1.80 22.51 -8.07
C GLU A 309 0.72 21.43 -8.06
N MET A 310 0.21 21.07 -9.24
CA MET A 310 -0.74 19.97 -9.36
C MET A 310 -0.03 18.65 -9.06
N PRO A 311 -0.64 17.74 -8.27
CA PRO A 311 -0.05 16.43 -8.07
C PRO A 311 -0.03 15.65 -9.39
N ALA A 312 1.01 14.84 -9.56
CA ALA A 312 1.20 14.05 -10.77
C ALA A 312 0.28 12.82 -10.78
N VAL A 313 -0.53 12.69 -11.83
CA VAL A 313 -1.27 11.47 -12.17
C VAL A 313 -0.76 11.01 -13.53
N ALA A 314 0.40 10.38 -13.53
CA ALA A 314 1.25 10.25 -14.72
C ALA A 314 1.81 8.84 -14.96
N GLN A 315 1.48 7.85 -14.12
CA GLN A 315 1.98 6.51 -14.35
C GLN A 315 1.41 5.94 -15.66
N SER A 316 2.26 5.31 -16.46
CA SER A 316 1.82 4.62 -17.66
C SER A 316 1.00 3.37 -17.33
N LYS A 317 0.14 2.96 -18.27
CA LYS A 317 -0.50 1.64 -18.22
C LYS A 317 0.57 0.54 -18.20
N GLY A 318 0.36 -0.49 -17.38
CA GLY A 318 1.33 -1.58 -17.15
C GLY A 318 2.45 -1.25 -16.17
N THR A 319 2.58 0.00 -15.71
CA THR A 319 3.47 0.31 -14.58
C THR A 319 2.93 -0.34 -13.32
N SER A 320 3.81 -0.92 -12.50
CA SER A 320 3.46 -1.41 -11.17
C SER A 320 3.75 -0.34 -10.12
N LEU A 321 2.77 -0.08 -9.26
CA LEU A 321 2.95 0.67 -8.02
C LEU A 321 2.79 -0.27 -6.82
N TYR A 322 3.29 0.20 -5.68
CA TYR A 322 3.18 -0.51 -4.41
C TYR A 322 2.49 0.37 -3.38
N CYS A 323 1.81 -0.26 -2.43
CA CYS A 323 1.28 0.41 -1.25
C CYS A 323 1.41 -0.50 -0.02
N LEU A 324 1.36 0.10 1.16
CA LEU A 324 1.15 -0.66 2.39
C LEU A 324 -0.26 -1.24 2.37
N GLU A 325 -0.47 -2.33 3.11
CA GLU A 325 -1.83 -2.86 3.26
C GLU A 325 -2.76 -1.81 3.90
N ASN A 326 -4.02 -1.86 3.48
CA ASN A 326 -5.08 -1.00 3.97
C ASN A 326 -6.38 -1.81 3.97
N THR A 327 -6.83 -2.17 5.16
CA THR A 327 -7.92 -3.13 5.39
C THR A 327 -8.86 -2.59 6.45
N MET A 328 -10.14 -2.91 6.37
CA MET A 328 -11.15 -2.28 7.22
C MET A 328 -12.21 -3.31 7.61
N GLU A 329 -12.82 -3.13 8.78
CA GLU A 329 -14.06 -3.84 9.08
C GLU A 329 -15.19 -3.39 8.14
N ALA A 330 -16.25 -4.18 8.03
CA ALA A 330 -17.38 -3.95 7.13
C ALA A 330 -17.90 -2.50 7.13
N LYS A 331 -18.16 -1.94 8.32
CA LYS A 331 -18.71 -0.58 8.50
C LYS A 331 -17.69 0.55 8.27
N ALA A 332 -16.41 0.24 8.12
CA ALA A 332 -15.33 1.20 7.90
C ALA A 332 -14.87 1.25 6.43
N GLN A 333 -15.55 0.52 5.52
CA GLN A 333 -15.32 0.60 4.06
C GLN A 333 -15.93 1.90 3.50
N GLN A 334 -15.21 3.00 3.67
CA GLN A 334 -15.67 4.36 3.36
C GLN A 334 -14.68 5.08 2.44
N LEU A 335 -15.20 6.00 1.62
CA LEU A 335 -14.44 6.64 0.53
C LEU A 335 -13.17 7.35 1.00
N GLY A 336 -13.16 7.87 2.23
CA GLY A 336 -12.02 8.55 2.84
C GLY A 336 -10.91 7.63 3.31
N PHE A 337 -11.17 6.33 3.49
CA PHE A 337 -10.24 5.38 4.11
C PHE A 337 -9.84 4.24 3.18
N THR A 338 -10.59 4.00 2.10
CA THR A 338 -10.32 2.94 1.13
C THR A 338 -9.28 3.33 0.08
N THR A 339 -8.16 2.60 0.02
CA THR A 339 -7.15 2.73 -1.04
C THR A 339 -7.81 2.67 -2.42
N LYS A 340 -7.49 3.65 -3.27
CA LYS A 340 -8.08 3.76 -4.60
C LYS A 340 -7.06 4.12 -5.67
N VAL A 341 -7.45 3.89 -6.91
CA VAL A 341 -6.73 4.32 -8.11
C VAL A 341 -7.41 5.57 -8.65
N VAL A 342 -6.62 6.63 -8.89
CA VAL A 342 -7.06 7.81 -9.64
C VAL A 342 -6.55 7.69 -11.08
N VAL A 343 -7.46 7.70 -12.05
CA VAL A 343 -7.16 7.64 -13.48
C VAL A 343 -7.30 9.03 -14.07
N LYS A 344 -6.25 9.54 -14.70
CA LYS A 344 -6.28 10.74 -15.55
C LYS A 344 -6.51 10.33 -17.00
N ALA A 345 -7.47 10.98 -17.66
CA ALA A 345 -7.75 10.76 -19.06
C ALA A 345 -8.21 12.04 -19.74
N LYS A 346 -8.27 12.02 -21.07
CA LYS A 346 -8.98 13.00 -21.87
C LYS A 346 -10.29 12.39 -22.35
N TYR A 347 -11.42 12.98 -21.95
CA TYR A 347 -12.75 12.57 -22.39
C TYR A 347 -13.41 13.72 -23.15
N THR A 348 -13.74 13.48 -24.42
CA THR A 348 -14.41 14.46 -25.28
C THR A 348 -15.85 14.01 -25.55
N PRO A 349 -16.87 14.77 -25.12
CA PRO A 349 -18.25 14.50 -25.46
C PRO A 349 -18.50 14.52 -26.98
N TYR A 350 -19.53 13.80 -27.43
CA TYR A 350 -19.96 13.82 -28.83
C TYR A 350 -20.27 15.25 -29.30
N GLY A 351 -19.80 15.59 -30.51
CA GLY A 351 -20.03 16.88 -31.15
C GLY A 351 -19.04 17.98 -30.76
N LEU A 352 -18.07 17.68 -29.89
CA LEU A 352 -16.95 18.57 -29.57
C LEU A 352 -15.64 18.08 -30.20
N ASN A 353 -14.68 19.00 -30.35
CA ASN A 353 -13.37 18.69 -30.88
C ASN A 353 -12.50 18.02 -29.81
N GLU A 354 -11.81 16.94 -30.16
CA GLU A 354 -10.88 16.29 -29.24
C GLU A 354 -9.80 17.25 -28.74
N ASN A 355 -9.36 17.03 -27.50
CA ASN A 355 -8.33 17.84 -26.84
C ASN A 355 -8.67 19.34 -26.73
N SER A 356 -9.92 19.73 -27.00
CA SER A 356 -10.37 21.10 -26.79
C SER A 356 -10.96 21.24 -25.40
N SER A 357 -10.89 22.45 -24.86
CA SER A 357 -11.53 22.76 -23.58
C SER A 357 -13.05 22.85 -23.75
N TYR A 358 -13.79 22.43 -22.73
CA TYR A 358 -15.24 22.56 -22.71
C TYR A 358 -15.79 22.75 -21.30
N PHE A 359 -17.04 23.17 -21.23
CA PHE A 359 -17.79 23.34 -20.00
C PHE A 359 -18.92 22.32 -19.91
N SER A 360 -19.22 21.86 -18.70
CA SER A 360 -20.46 21.15 -18.41
C SER A 360 -21.33 21.97 -17.47
N TRP A 361 -22.62 22.07 -17.81
CA TRP A 361 -23.62 22.70 -16.95
C TRP A 361 -24.98 22.03 -17.17
N LYS A 362 -25.62 21.59 -16.09
CA LYS A 362 -26.93 20.89 -16.09
C LYS A 362 -27.03 19.76 -17.13
N GLY A 363 -25.98 18.95 -17.25
CA GLY A 363 -25.92 17.80 -18.15
C GLY A 363 -25.64 18.12 -19.63
N ASN A 364 -25.47 19.40 -19.98
CA ASN A 364 -25.08 19.83 -21.33
C ASN A 364 -23.59 20.17 -21.39
N TYR A 365 -23.03 20.14 -22.61
CA TYR A 365 -21.64 20.49 -22.88
C TYR A 365 -21.55 21.69 -23.82
N TYR A 366 -20.62 22.60 -23.54
CA TYR A 366 -20.46 23.86 -24.26
C TYR A 366 -18.99 24.15 -24.57
N THR A 367 -18.67 24.59 -25.78
CA THR A 367 -17.45 25.36 -26.03
C THR A 367 -17.54 26.72 -25.32
N LEU A 368 -16.43 27.45 -25.19
CA LEU A 368 -16.45 28.79 -24.57
C LEU A 368 -17.45 29.73 -25.26
N ASP A 369 -17.47 29.77 -26.59
CA ASP A 369 -18.41 30.61 -27.36
C ASP A 369 -19.86 30.18 -27.18
N GLN A 370 -20.12 28.87 -27.14
CA GLN A 370 -21.45 28.33 -26.87
C GLN A 370 -21.90 28.67 -25.45
N LEU A 371 -21.00 28.60 -24.45
CA LEU A 371 -21.28 28.95 -23.07
C LEU A 371 -21.63 30.44 -22.93
N LYS A 372 -20.85 31.33 -23.57
CA LYS A 372 -21.14 32.77 -23.60
C LYS A 372 -22.50 33.06 -24.24
N THR A 373 -22.82 32.37 -25.33
CA THR A 373 -24.12 32.50 -26.00
C THR A 373 -25.25 32.00 -25.11
N GLU A 374 -25.06 30.86 -24.44
CA GLU A 374 -26.03 30.29 -23.51
C GLU A 374 -26.25 31.22 -22.30
N TYR A 375 -25.19 31.79 -21.74
CA TYR A 375 -25.23 32.71 -20.61
C TYR A 375 -26.16 33.90 -20.86
N LEU A 376 -26.16 34.45 -22.07
CA LEU A 376 -27.01 35.58 -22.44
C LEU A 376 -28.51 35.25 -22.55
N LYS A 377 -28.88 33.95 -22.61
CA LYS A 377 -30.29 33.53 -22.65
C LYS A 377 -30.96 33.57 -21.27
N HIS A 378 -30.18 33.60 -20.19
CA HIS A 378 -30.71 33.59 -18.82
C HIS A 378 -31.02 35.02 -18.35
N SER A 379 -32.09 35.18 -17.57
CA SER A 379 -32.41 36.45 -16.92
C SER A 379 -31.45 36.74 -15.77
N ASP A 380 -31.28 38.02 -15.44
CA ASP A 380 -30.41 38.47 -14.36
C ASP A 380 -30.82 37.81 -13.03
N GLY A 381 -29.84 37.34 -12.27
CA GLY A 381 -30.07 36.62 -11.01
C GLY A 381 -30.62 35.20 -11.18
N SER A 382 -30.55 34.59 -12.37
CA SER A 382 -31.00 33.21 -12.59
C SER A 382 -30.05 32.37 -13.46
N GLY A 383 -30.12 31.05 -13.29
CA GLY A 383 -29.44 30.08 -14.16
C GLY A 383 -27.94 30.34 -14.31
N LEU A 384 -27.45 30.33 -15.55
CA LEU A 384 -26.03 30.47 -15.82
C LEU A 384 -25.48 31.87 -15.46
N LYS A 385 -26.35 32.90 -15.35
CA LYS A 385 -25.97 34.22 -14.82
C LYS A 385 -25.66 34.24 -13.32
N VAL A 386 -26.01 33.17 -12.61
CA VAL A 386 -25.62 32.96 -11.20
C VAL A 386 -24.48 31.95 -11.12
N ASP A 387 -24.62 30.81 -11.80
CA ASP A 387 -23.71 29.68 -11.63
C ASP A 387 -22.31 29.94 -12.20
N LEU A 388 -22.20 30.63 -13.34
CA LEU A 388 -20.90 30.91 -13.96
C LEU A 388 -20.09 31.94 -13.14
N PRO A 389 -20.63 33.08 -12.68
CA PRO A 389 -19.91 33.98 -11.79
C PRO A 389 -19.40 33.33 -10.50
N ILE A 390 -20.17 32.40 -9.90
CA ILE A 390 -19.73 31.65 -8.71
C ILE A 390 -18.48 30.82 -9.05
N PHE A 391 -18.52 30.08 -10.15
CA PHE A 391 -17.35 29.32 -10.64
C PHE A 391 -16.15 30.21 -10.91
N LEU A 392 -16.34 31.32 -11.63
CA LEU A 392 -15.25 32.24 -11.99
C LEU A 392 -14.62 32.90 -10.78
N LYS A 393 -15.42 33.24 -9.76
CA LYS A 393 -14.91 33.76 -8.49
C LYS A 393 -14.07 32.70 -7.79
N LYS A 394 -14.59 31.47 -7.65
CA LYS A 394 -13.87 30.38 -6.99
C LYS A 394 -12.56 30.08 -7.72
N ALA A 395 -12.59 30.01 -9.05
CA ALA A 395 -11.42 29.78 -9.90
C ALA A 395 -10.43 30.96 -9.97
N GLY A 396 -10.66 32.07 -9.26
CA GLY A 396 -9.75 33.22 -9.22
C GLY A 396 -9.77 34.12 -10.47
N ILE A 397 -10.66 33.87 -11.44
CA ILE A 397 -10.80 34.69 -12.66
C ILE A 397 -11.60 35.97 -12.39
N MET A 398 -12.62 35.89 -11.54
CA MET A 398 -13.46 37.03 -11.14
C MET A 398 -13.08 37.47 -9.73
N THR A 399 -12.79 38.75 -9.54
CA THR A 399 -12.48 39.28 -8.20
C THR A 399 -13.73 39.33 -7.32
N GLN A 400 -13.54 39.37 -6.00
CA GLN A 400 -14.65 39.55 -5.06
C GLN A 400 -15.46 40.82 -5.37
N GLU A 401 -14.81 41.93 -5.69
CA GLU A 401 -15.46 43.20 -6.06
C GLU A 401 -16.31 43.05 -7.33
N GLN A 402 -15.81 42.38 -8.36
CA GLN A 402 -16.56 42.12 -9.60
C GLN A 402 -17.75 41.19 -9.37
N PHE A 403 -17.59 40.21 -8.47
CA PHE A 403 -18.65 39.29 -8.10
C PHE A 403 -19.75 39.95 -7.25
N ASP A 404 -19.39 40.90 -6.38
CA ASP A 404 -20.36 41.65 -5.56
C ASP A 404 -20.99 42.82 -6.32
N GLY A 405 -20.37 43.22 -7.45
CA GLY A 405 -20.86 44.25 -8.35
C GLY A 405 -22.17 43.91 -9.05
N ASP A 406 -22.65 44.87 -9.85
CA ASP A 406 -23.86 44.72 -10.64
C ASP A 406 -23.72 43.67 -11.75
N GLN A 407 -24.86 43.33 -12.36
CA GLN A 407 -24.90 42.31 -13.40
C GLN A 407 -24.09 42.72 -14.64
N ASP A 408 -24.00 44.01 -14.95
CA ASP A 408 -23.23 44.52 -16.10
C ASP A 408 -21.71 44.31 -15.91
N THR A 409 -21.24 44.47 -14.68
CA THR A 409 -19.85 44.14 -14.29
C THR A 409 -19.58 42.65 -14.53
N LYS A 410 -20.46 41.76 -14.07
CA LYS A 410 -20.34 40.30 -14.29
C LYS A 410 -20.39 39.94 -15.77
N ASN A 411 -21.32 40.55 -16.51
CA ASN A 411 -21.47 40.34 -17.96
C ASN A 411 -20.20 40.74 -18.70
N SER A 412 -19.55 41.83 -18.31
CA SER A 412 -18.30 42.30 -18.91
C SER A 412 -17.16 41.30 -18.69
N VAL A 413 -17.04 40.74 -17.49
CA VAL A 413 -16.07 39.67 -17.20
C VAL A 413 -16.34 38.44 -18.07
N VAL A 414 -17.59 37.95 -18.13
CA VAL A 414 -17.97 36.77 -18.92
C VAL A 414 -17.71 36.99 -20.42
N ALA A 415 -18.02 38.18 -20.94
CA ALA A 415 -17.73 38.52 -22.33
C ALA A 415 -16.22 38.47 -22.64
N SER A 416 -15.40 38.89 -21.69
CA SER A 416 -13.93 38.96 -21.82
C SER A 416 -13.20 37.62 -21.61
N LEU A 417 -13.89 36.57 -21.16
CA LEU A 417 -13.28 35.26 -20.92
C LEU A 417 -12.51 34.77 -22.16
N SER A 418 -11.30 34.27 -21.93
CA SER A 418 -10.45 33.66 -22.95
C SER A 418 -9.66 32.52 -22.35
N GLU A 419 -9.21 31.61 -23.20
CA GLU A 419 -8.25 30.56 -22.82
C GLU A 419 -6.82 31.09 -22.97
N GLY A 420 -5.93 30.69 -22.07
CA GLY A 420 -4.53 31.10 -22.10
C GLY A 420 -3.78 30.73 -20.83
N ALA A 421 -2.52 31.14 -20.74
CA ALA A 421 -1.62 30.71 -19.67
C ALA A 421 -1.65 31.61 -18.42
N THR A 422 -2.33 32.77 -18.44
CA THR A 422 -2.38 33.66 -17.28
C THR A 422 -3.47 33.24 -16.29
N ALA A 423 -3.29 33.56 -15.00
CA ALA A 423 -4.27 33.27 -13.95
C ALA A 423 -5.66 33.93 -14.17
N THR A 424 -5.71 34.99 -14.97
CA THR A 424 -6.96 35.66 -15.37
C THR A 424 -7.66 35.02 -16.57
N GLN A 425 -7.04 33.99 -17.16
CA GLN A 425 -7.55 33.23 -18.29
C GLN A 425 -7.88 31.80 -17.87
N LEU A 426 -8.76 31.16 -18.62
CA LEU A 426 -9.11 29.76 -18.44
C LEU A 426 -7.90 28.89 -18.83
N ASN A 427 -7.45 28.06 -17.90
CA ASN A 427 -6.22 27.26 -18.02
C ASN A 427 -6.36 25.87 -17.37
N ALA A 428 -5.28 25.08 -17.34
CA ALA A 428 -5.29 23.71 -16.81
C ALA A 428 -5.71 23.57 -15.33
N LYS A 429 -5.52 24.62 -14.51
CA LYS A 429 -5.81 24.64 -13.08
C LYS A 429 -7.22 25.16 -12.77
N THR A 430 -7.79 25.98 -13.65
CA THR A 430 -9.10 26.64 -13.45
C THR A 430 -10.21 25.66 -13.06
N GLY A 431 -10.32 24.51 -13.74
CA GLY A 431 -11.35 23.50 -13.45
C GLY A 431 -11.20 22.83 -12.07
N ILE A 432 -9.96 22.75 -11.59
CA ILE A 432 -9.59 22.17 -10.29
C ILE A 432 -9.88 23.16 -9.17
N ILE A 433 -9.46 24.41 -9.33
CA ILE A 433 -9.70 25.45 -8.32
C ILE A 433 -11.21 25.74 -8.23
N GLY A 434 -11.90 25.84 -9.36
CA GLY A 434 -13.36 26.04 -9.45
C GLY A 434 -14.20 24.79 -9.19
N ARG A 435 -13.64 23.74 -8.59
CA ARG A 435 -14.34 22.48 -8.29
C ARG A 435 -15.58 22.65 -7.40
N PHE A 436 -16.48 21.68 -7.49
CA PHE A 436 -17.76 21.62 -6.78
C PHE A 436 -18.76 22.74 -7.11
N CYS A 437 -18.48 23.58 -8.11
CA CYS A 437 -19.47 24.48 -8.69
C CYS A 437 -20.41 23.75 -9.67
N ALA A 438 -21.58 24.35 -9.92
CA ALA A 438 -22.53 23.84 -10.90
C ALA A 438 -21.99 23.87 -12.34
N VAL A 439 -21.12 24.85 -12.66
CA VAL A 439 -20.34 24.88 -13.89
C VAL A 439 -19.03 24.11 -13.66
N ARG A 440 -18.71 23.20 -14.58
CA ARG A 440 -17.46 22.44 -14.60
C ARG A 440 -16.67 22.81 -15.84
N TYR A 441 -15.37 23.02 -15.72
CA TYR A 441 -14.49 23.34 -16.84
C TYR A 441 -13.44 22.24 -17.03
N TYR A 442 -13.44 21.64 -18.21
CA TYR A 442 -12.54 20.56 -18.62
C TYR A 442 -11.52 21.15 -19.58
N HIS A 443 -10.36 21.57 -19.09
CA HIS A 443 -9.29 22.08 -19.93
C HIS A 443 -8.72 20.97 -20.82
N GLU A 444 -8.70 21.18 -22.12
CA GLU A 444 -8.26 20.18 -23.11
C GLU A 444 -8.85 18.77 -22.90
N SER A 445 -10.12 18.71 -22.50
CA SER A 445 -10.85 17.47 -22.22
C SER A 445 -10.30 16.63 -21.05
N VAL A 446 -9.37 17.15 -20.25
CA VAL A 446 -8.80 16.42 -19.11
C VAL A 446 -9.84 16.20 -18.02
N CYS A 447 -9.93 14.96 -17.53
CA CYS A 447 -10.77 14.55 -16.43
C CYS A 447 -10.10 13.43 -15.61
N TYR A 448 -10.66 13.18 -14.43
CA TYR A 448 -10.20 12.19 -13.47
C TYR A 448 -11.34 11.27 -13.04
N TYR A 449 -11.01 10.00 -12.86
CA TYR A 449 -11.93 8.97 -12.35
C TYR A 449 -11.29 8.35 -11.11
N ASP A 450 -12.10 7.99 -10.13
CA ASP A 450 -11.70 7.15 -9.02
C ASP A 450 -12.18 5.72 -9.21
N VAL A 451 -11.35 4.78 -8.75
CA VAL A 451 -11.64 3.35 -8.78
C VAL A 451 -11.23 2.75 -7.44
N LEU A 452 -12.22 2.39 -6.64
CA LEU A 452 -11.99 1.67 -5.37
C LEU A 452 -11.46 0.26 -5.66
N ILE A 453 -10.45 -0.17 -4.90
CA ILE A 453 -9.84 -1.49 -5.08
C ILE A 453 -10.66 -2.53 -4.31
N ARG A 454 -11.31 -3.43 -5.05
CA ARG A 454 -11.99 -4.60 -4.47
C ARG A 454 -10.99 -5.70 -4.14
N HIS A 455 -11.14 -6.28 -2.95
CA HIS A 455 -10.30 -7.36 -2.47
C HIS A 455 -10.78 -8.73 -2.95
N ASP A 456 -12.04 -9.09 -2.67
CA ASP A 456 -12.59 -10.39 -3.08
C ASP A 456 -13.85 -10.22 -3.93
N GLN A 457 -13.79 -10.71 -5.17
CA GLN A 457 -14.90 -10.64 -6.12
C GLN A 457 -16.08 -11.56 -5.76
N ASN A 458 -15.86 -12.59 -4.93
CA ASN A 458 -16.92 -13.46 -4.44
C ASN A 458 -17.78 -12.78 -3.35
N VAL A 459 -17.27 -11.71 -2.73
CA VAL A 459 -18.01 -10.91 -1.74
C VAL A 459 -18.90 -9.90 -2.47
N THR A 460 -20.10 -10.34 -2.81
CA THR A 460 -21.05 -9.56 -3.63
C THR A 460 -22.00 -8.69 -2.81
N GLU A 461 -22.23 -9.01 -1.54
CA GLU A 461 -23.05 -8.22 -0.62
C GLU A 461 -22.43 -6.84 -0.37
N LYS A 462 -23.26 -5.80 -0.36
CA LYS A 462 -22.80 -4.43 -0.14
C LYS A 462 -22.23 -4.28 1.27
N MET A 463 -21.11 -3.57 1.38
CA MET A 463 -20.42 -3.29 2.64
C MET A 463 -19.99 -4.54 3.43
N ALA A 464 -20.07 -5.75 2.84
CA ALA A 464 -19.62 -6.96 3.50
C ALA A 464 -18.09 -6.95 3.70
N LEU A 465 -17.64 -7.59 4.77
CA LEU A 465 -16.22 -7.72 5.11
C LEU A 465 -15.45 -8.44 3.99
N GLY A 466 -14.27 -7.94 3.64
CA GLY A 466 -13.42 -8.52 2.59
C GLY A 466 -13.81 -8.09 1.18
N ARG A 467 -14.80 -7.20 1.01
CA ARG A 467 -15.17 -6.65 -0.30
C ARG A 467 -14.15 -5.64 -0.81
N TYR A 468 -13.73 -4.69 0.02
CA TYR A 468 -12.75 -3.66 -0.32
C TYR A 468 -11.48 -3.80 0.53
N GLY A 469 -10.39 -3.22 0.03
CA GLY A 469 -9.10 -3.17 0.72
C GLY A 469 -7.95 -3.76 -0.09
N VAL A 470 -6.74 -3.42 0.32
CA VAL A 470 -5.50 -3.95 -0.24
C VAL A 470 -4.73 -4.71 0.83
N VAL A 471 -4.62 -6.02 0.65
CA VAL A 471 -3.88 -6.92 1.55
C VAL A 471 -2.45 -7.12 1.03
N ARG A 472 -1.49 -7.19 1.97
CA ARG A 472 -0.07 -7.45 1.68
C ARG A 472 0.13 -8.76 0.90
N ASN A 473 1.18 -8.82 0.07
CA ASN A 473 1.54 -9.96 -0.77
C ASN A 473 0.48 -10.39 -1.82
N ASN A 474 -0.48 -9.51 -2.12
CA ASN A 474 -1.40 -9.66 -3.26
C ASN A 474 -1.02 -8.74 -4.41
N TRP A 475 -1.30 -9.20 -5.64
CA TRP A 475 -1.23 -8.38 -6.85
C TRP A 475 -2.63 -8.06 -7.37
N TYR A 476 -3.03 -6.80 -7.25
CA TYR A 476 -4.26 -6.24 -7.80
C TYR A 476 -4.02 -5.73 -9.23
N HIS A 477 -4.61 -6.41 -10.21
CA HIS A 477 -4.58 -5.98 -11.61
C HIS A 477 -5.94 -5.38 -11.97
N LEU A 478 -5.95 -4.08 -12.31
CA LEU A 478 -7.14 -3.34 -12.70
C LEU A 478 -7.14 -3.11 -14.21
N GLU A 479 -8.10 -3.66 -14.92
CA GLU A 479 -8.26 -3.47 -16.37
C GLU A 479 -9.48 -2.59 -16.66
N LEU A 480 -9.23 -1.36 -17.14
CA LEU A 480 -10.30 -0.44 -17.57
C LEU A 480 -11.02 -1.03 -18.79
N GLN A 481 -12.35 -1.19 -18.69
CA GLN A 481 -13.18 -1.86 -19.69
C GLN A 481 -13.93 -0.88 -20.60
N SER A 482 -14.53 0.14 -19.99
CA SER A 482 -15.37 1.12 -20.68
C SER A 482 -15.56 2.39 -19.87
N VAL A 483 -15.98 3.45 -20.53
CA VAL A 483 -16.41 4.70 -19.88
C VAL A 483 -17.79 5.12 -20.42
N SER A 484 -18.59 5.75 -19.57
CA SER A 484 -19.98 6.16 -19.87
C SER A 484 -20.23 7.66 -19.83
N GLY A 485 -19.24 8.45 -19.43
CA GLY A 485 -19.28 9.90 -19.35
C GLY A 485 -17.95 10.46 -18.87
N PRO A 486 -17.78 11.79 -18.87
CA PRO A 486 -16.58 12.40 -18.32
C PRO A 486 -16.51 12.15 -16.82
N GLY A 487 -15.29 11.97 -16.31
CA GLY A 487 -15.01 12.06 -14.88
C GLY A 487 -15.12 13.49 -14.37
N THR A 488 -14.47 13.79 -13.24
CA THR A 488 -14.38 15.14 -12.70
C THR A 488 -13.24 15.93 -13.35
N PRO A 489 -13.33 17.25 -13.51
CA PRO A 489 -12.18 18.05 -13.96
C PRO A 489 -11.14 18.28 -12.85
N TRP A 490 -11.48 17.92 -11.61
CA TRP A 490 -10.61 17.91 -10.43
C TRP A 490 -10.26 16.48 -10.00
N ILE A 491 -9.27 16.34 -9.14
CA ILE A 491 -8.85 15.05 -8.60
C ILE A 491 -9.87 14.58 -7.56
N PRO A 492 -10.36 13.33 -7.62
CA PRO A 492 -11.20 12.75 -6.58
C PRO A 492 -10.44 12.68 -5.25
N ASP A 493 -10.65 13.68 -4.43
CA ASP A 493 -10.00 13.87 -3.13
C ASP A 493 -11.05 13.84 -2.03
N PRO A 494 -11.20 12.71 -1.31
CA PRO A 494 -12.16 12.59 -0.22
C PRO A 494 -11.74 13.37 1.04
N SER A 495 -10.48 13.83 1.13
CA SER A 495 -9.98 14.60 2.28
C SER A 495 -10.27 16.10 2.18
N ASP A 496 -10.62 16.57 0.99
CA ASP A 496 -10.94 17.96 0.70
C ASP A 496 -12.15 18.43 1.53
N PRO A 497 -12.00 19.48 2.37
CA PRO A 497 -13.07 19.96 3.24
C PRO A 497 -14.28 20.52 2.48
N ASP A 498 -14.09 20.94 1.22
CA ASP A 498 -15.18 21.44 0.36
C ASP A 498 -15.91 20.30 -0.39
N ASN A 499 -15.49 19.03 -0.24
CA ASN A 499 -16.04 17.93 -1.01
C ASN A 499 -17.52 17.68 -0.64
N PRO A 500 -18.46 17.75 -1.61
CA PRO A 500 -19.88 17.50 -1.35
C PRO A 500 -20.18 16.05 -1.01
N THR A 501 -19.25 15.13 -1.29
CA THR A 501 -19.32 13.73 -0.86
C THR A 501 -18.38 13.56 0.34
N PRO A 502 -18.91 13.45 1.57
CA PRO A 502 -18.09 13.33 2.77
C PRO A 502 -17.20 12.08 2.74
N PRO A 503 -16.02 12.10 3.40
CA PRO A 503 -15.13 10.95 3.47
C PRO A 503 -15.76 9.72 4.12
N GLY A 504 -16.71 9.92 5.04
CA GLY A 504 -17.48 8.84 5.70
C GLY A 504 -18.59 8.23 4.84
N THR A 505 -18.70 8.58 3.56
CA THR A 505 -19.67 7.96 2.64
C THR A 505 -19.25 6.51 2.38
N ASP A 506 -20.23 5.60 2.41
CA ASP A 506 -20.02 4.16 2.17
C ASP A 506 -19.51 3.90 0.74
N ASP A 507 -18.55 2.97 0.60
CA ASP A 507 -17.91 2.65 -0.69
C ASP A 507 -18.90 2.21 -1.78
N ASP A 508 -20.00 1.55 -1.41
CA ASP A 508 -21.01 1.04 -2.35
C ASP A 508 -22.10 2.08 -2.74
N GLU A 509 -21.93 3.34 -2.36
CA GLU A 509 -22.76 4.49 -2.78
C GLU A 509 -22.13 5.31 -3.91
N ALA A 510 -20.88 5.03 -4.32
CA ALA A 510 -20.20 5.77 -5.38
C ALA A 510 -20.79 5.48 -6.78
N ASP A 511 -21.15 6.54 -7.51
CA ASP A 511 -21.53 6.47 -8.92
C ASP A 511 -20.30 6.24 -9.81
N ALA A 512 -20.27 5.13 -10.56
CA ALA A 512 -19.14 4.78 -11.41
C ALA A 512 -19.37 5.18 -12.89
N TYR A 513 -18.61 6.16 -13.39
CA TYR A 513 -18.58 6.49 -14.82
C TYR A 513 -17.64 5.58 -15.63
N ILE A 514 -16.74 4.86 -14.94
CA ILE A 514 -15.77 3.95 -15.53
C ILE A 514 -16.01 2.51 -15.06
N SER A 515 -16.02 1.57 -15.99
CA SER A 515 -16.12 0.14 -15.70
C SER A 515 -14.73 -0.45 -15.63
N VAL A 516 -14.45 -1.19 -14.56
CA VAL A 516 -13.13 -1.81 -14.32
C VAL A 516 -13.31 -3.28 -13.96
N LYS A 517 -12.48 -4.14 -14.54
CA LYS A 517 -12.32 -5.53 -14.11
C LYS A 517 -11.13 -5.59 -13.17
N ILE A 518 -11.33 -6.07 -11.95
CA ILE A 518 -10.25 -6.24 -10.97
C ILE A 518 -9.99 -7.73 -10.80
N THR A 519 -8.74 -8.13 -11.04
CA THR A 519 -8.25 -9.49 -10.80
C THR A 519 -7.22 -9.46 -9.69
N ILE A 520 -7.36 -10.32 -8.70
CA ILE A 520 -6.43 -10.45 -7.58
C ILE A 520 -5.67 -11.76 -7.77
N ASN A 521 -4.36 -11.67 -7.97
CA ASN A 521 -3.50 -12.84 -8.15
C ASN A 521 -2.57 -13.01 -6.94
N PRO A 522 -2.21 -14.26 -6.58
CA PRO A 522 -1.09 -14.51 -5.69
C PRO A 522 0.19 -13.88 -6.29
N TRP A 523 0.91 -13.09 -5.50
CA TRP A 523 2.17 -12.49 -5.94
C TRP A 523 3.33 -13.46 -5.72
N THR A 524 3.54 -14.36 -6.69
CA THR A 524 4.50 -15.45 -6.55
C THR A 524 5.95 -14.98 -6.72
N TYR A 525 6.94 -15.82 -6.37
CA TYR A 525 8.36 -15.47 -6.37
C TYR A 525 9.07 -15.97 -7.63
N TRP A 526 10.13 -15.28 -8.05
CA TRP A 526 10.91 -15.57 -9.26
C TRP A 526 12.43 -15.48 -9.04
N THR A 527 13.21 -16.31 -9.74
CA THR A 527 14.65 -16.11 -9.95
C THR A 527 15.05 -16.37 -11.40
N GLN A 528 15.89 -15.49 -11.96
CA GLN A 528 16.53 -15.73 -13.26
C GLN A 528 17.88 -16.43 -12.99
N GLY A 529 17.99 -17.69 -13.40
CA GLY A 529 19.26 -18.37 -13.62
C GLY A 529 19.49 -18.48 -15.12
N VAL A 530 20.19 -17.52 -15.71
CA VAL A 530 20.92 -17.75 -16.97
C VAL A 530 22.22 -16.96 -16.88
N ASP A 531 23.33 -17.66 -16.62
CA ASP A 531 24.64 -17.14 -16.99
C ASP A 531 24.64 -16.93 -18.51
N LEU A 532 24.88 -15.69 -18.94
CA LEU A 532 25.15 -15.40 -20.34
C LEU A 532 26.58 -15.90 -20.65
N HIS A 533 26.68 -16.99 -21.39
CA HIS A 533 27.90 -17.37 -22.12
C HIS A 533 28.02 -16.60 -23.44
#